data_AF-A0A7R9II06-F1
#
_entry.id   AF-A0A7R9II06-F1
#
_cell.length_a   1.000
_cell.length_b   1.000
_cell.length_c   1.000
_cell.angle_alpha   90.00
_cell.angle_beta   90.00
_cell.angle_gamma   90.00
#
_symmetry.space_group_name_H-M   'P 1'
#
loop_
_entity.id
_entity.type
_entity.pdbx_description
1 polymer ?
#
loop_
_entity_poly.entity_id
_entity_poly.type
_entity_poly.pdbx_seq_one_letter_code
_entity_poly.pdbx_strand_id
1 'polypeptide(L)'
;MDKRKTVAANLSTFAPWALARNSHFTSFLRISHGLFKVSTAAVRHARLKPRLGQSGDVLAEVLVEEICLACICEGVSGCDLSEGCGPEGDCGMFKITREQWEDAGSAVVTGDNKTTPNAFQHCVLDPFCSSKTVESYVKMYAQDCNRDGKIDCNDFYALHFLGAGCKGDVDQEDAEDAARFRKCLATLE
;
A
#
# COMPACT_ATOMS: atom_id res chain seq x y z
N MET A 1 6.18 -24.39 52.75
CA MET A 1 6.55 -25.61 52.00
C MET A 1 6.72 -25.21 50.55
N ASP A 2 7.98 -25.22 50.14
CA ASP A 2 8.53 -24.79 48.85
C ASP A 2 8.44 -25.92 47.82
N LYS A 3 8.26 -25.56 46.53
CA LYS A 3 9.14 -25.96 45.42
C LYS A 3 8.62 -25.43 44.09
N ARG A 4 9.13 -24.25 43.71
CA ARG A 4 9.21 -23.78 42.32
C ARG A 4 10.11 -24.75 41.54
N LYS A 5 9.68 -25.21 40.37
CA LYS A 5 10.57 -25.92 39.42
C LYS A 5 11.06 -24.93 38.37
N THR A 6 12.23 -24.38 38.66
CA THR A 6 13.16 -23.77 37.72
C THR A 6 13.73 -24.89 36.84
N VAL A 7 13.66 -24.78 35.51
CA VAL A 7 14.50 -25.56 34.60
C VAL A 7 15.46 -24.59 33.95
N ALA A 8 16.73 -24.73 34.33
CA ALA A 8 17.83 -23.94 33.85
C ALA A 8 18.40 -24.50 32.54
N ALA A 9 18.81 -23.55 31.69
CA ALA A 9 20.00 -23.54 30.83
C ALA A 9 20.32 -24.79 29.99
N ASN A 10 20.25 -24.62 28.67
CA ASN A 10 21.16 -25.28 27.75
C ASN A 10 21.88 -24.20 26.93
N LEU A 11 23.03 -23.76 27.43
CA LEU A 11 24.03 -23.00 26.69
C LEU A 11 24.99 -24.02 26.06
N SER A 12 24.83 -24.26 24.77
CA SER A 12 25.82 -24.96 23.96
C SER A 12 26.32 -24.04 22.84
N THR A 13 27.55 -23.57 23.09
CA THR A 13 28.65 -23.46 22.12
C THR A 13 28.49 -22.51 20.94
N PHE A 14 29.03 -21.31 21.14
CA PHE A 14 29.61 -20.46 20.10
C PHE A 14 30.63 -21.25 19.25
N ALA A 15 30.49 -21.17 17.93
CA ALA A 15 31.56 -21.49 16.98
C ALA A 15 31.77 -20.28 16.04
N PRO A 16 32.83 -19.48 16.24
CA PRO A 16 33.22 -18.43 15.32
C PRO A 16 34.08 -19.03 14.20
N TRP A 17 33.49 -19.26 13.02
CA TRP A 17 34.25 -19.61 11.83
C TRP A 17 34.58 -18.35 11.04
N ALA A 18 35.85 -17.98 11.16
CA ALA A 18 36.74 -17.58 10.07
C ALA A 18 36.32 -16.40 9.18
N LEU A 19 36.91 -15.25 9.50
CA LEU A 19 37.29 -14.21 8.54
C LEU A 19 38.16 -14.80 7.43
N ALA A 20 37.60 -14.98 6.23
CA ALA A 20 38.38 -15.13 5.01
C ALA A 20 38.52 -13.75 4.35
N ARG A 21 39.64 -13.07 4.63
CA ARG A 21 40.09 -11.89 3.87
C ARG A 21 40.62 -12.38 2.53
N ASN A 22 39.87 -12.16 1.45
CA ASN A 22 40.38 -12.32 0.10
C ASN A 22 41.18 -11.06 -0.28
N SER A 23 42.47 -11.09 -0.02
CA SER A 23 43.46 -10.23 -0.67
C SER A 23 43.80 -10.83 -2.02
N HIS A 24 43.40 -10.19 -3.13
CA HIS A 24 44.09 -10.17 -4.43
C HIS A 24 43.25 -9.35 -5.44
N PHE A 25 43.54 -8.06 -5.56
CA PHE A 25 43.23 -7.28 -6.77
C PHE A 25 44.36 -6.28 -7.02
N THR A 26 45.48 -6.79 -7.50
CA THR A 26 46.49 -6.00 -8.21
C THR A 26 46.09 -5.94 -9.68
N SER A 27 45.53 -4.82 -10.13
CA SER A 27 45.74 -4.35 -11.49
C SER A 27 45.46 -2.87 -11.55
N PHE A 28 46.56 -2.12 -11.54
CA PHE A 28 46.61 -0.72 -11.92
C PHE A 28 46.14 -0.60 -13.37
N LEU A 29 44.92 -0.14 -13.60
CA LEU A 29 44.55 0.40 -14.91
C LEU A 29 45.28 1.74 -15.09
N ARG A 30 46.21 1.77 -16.04
CA ARG A 30 46.84 2.99 -16.54
C ARG A 30 45.76 3.87 -17.15
N ILE A 31 45.46 5.01 -16.54
CA ILE A 31 44.69 6.08 -17.17
C ILE A 31 45.61 6.72 -18.20
N SER A 32 45.48 6.30 -19.46
CA SER A 32 45.99 7.06 -20.59
C SER A 32 45.19 8.36 -20.68
N HIS A 33 45.84 9.50 -20.40
CA HIS A 33 45.32 10.83 -20.67
C HIS A 33 45.13 11.01 -22.18
N GLY A 34 43.99 10.53 -22.68
CA GLY A 34 43.48 10.90 -23.99
C GLY A 34 42.90 12.31 -23.91
N LEU A 35 43.52 13.22 -24.65
CA LEU A 35 43.00 14.56 -24.92
C LEU A 35 41.60 14.45 -25.53
N PHE A 36 40.56 14.58 -24.70
CA PHE A 36 39.21 14.84 -25.17
C PHE A 36 39.19 16.25 -25.76
N LYS A 37 39.26 16.33 -27.10
CA LYS A 37 38.90 17.54 -27.84
C LYS A 37 37.41 17.80 -27.59
N VAL A 38 37.11 18.74 -26.70
CA VAL A 38 35.75 19.27 -26.57
C VAL A 38 35.46 20.04 -27.86
N SER A 39 34.67 19.44 -28.74
CA SER A 39 34.16 20.12 -29.91
C SER A 39 33.19 21.20 -29.43
N THR A 40 33.50 22.46 -29.71
CA THR A 40 32.60 23.61 -29.52
C THR A 40 31.49 23.58 -30.57
N ALA A 41 30.71 22.50 -30.62
CA ALA A 41 29.44 22.52 -31.31
C ALA A 41 28.48 23.37 -30.47
N ALA A 42 28.02 24.47 -31.05
CA ALA A 42 27.04 25.38 -30.45
C ALA A 42 25.85 24.58 -29.89
N VAL A 43 25.72 24.54 -28.57
CA VAL A 43 24.53 24.04 -27.89
C VAL A 43 23.39 24.94 -28.32
N ARG A 44 22.60 24.50 -29.30
CA ARG A 44 21.28 25.08 -29.53
C ARG A 44 20.48 24.75 -28.28
N HIS A 45 20.35 25.71 -27.37
CA HIS A 45 19.33 25.66 -26.34
C HIS A 45 17.98 25.54 -27.07
N ALA A 46 17.48 24.33 -27.22
CA ALA A 46 16.07 24.13 -27.45
C ALA A 46 15.38 24.82 -26.28
N ARG A 47 14.69 25.94 -26.57
CA ARG A 47 13.71 26.47 -25.63
C ARG A 47 12.65 25.40 -25.50
N LEU A 48 12.77 24.55 -24.49
CA LEU A 48 11.65 23.76 -24.01
C LEU A 48 10.62 24.80 -23.57
N LYS A 49 9.59 25.00 -24.41
CA LYS A 49 8.40 25.74 -24.00
C LYS A 49 7.79 24.98 -22.83
N PRO A 50 7.63 25.60 -21.65
CA PRO A 50 6.86 24.99 -20.59
C PRO A 50 5.44 24.74 -21.12
N ARG A 51 4.94 23.51 -21.03
CA ARG A 51 3.50 23.27 -21.17
C ARG A 51 2.85 23.83 -19.92
N LEU A 52 2.27 25.03 -20.02
CA LEU A 52 1.32 25.52 -19.05
C LEU A 52 0.06 24.64 -19.14
N GLY A 53 -0.22 23.85 -18.10
CA GLY A 53 -1.50 23.15 -17.93
C GLY A 53 -1.43 21.69 -17.47
N GLN A 54 -0.75 21.36 -16.36
CA GLN A 54 -0.82 20.02 -15.75
C GLN A 54 -0.77 19.98 -14.21
N SER A 55 -0.71 21.13 -13.51
CA SER A 55 -0.66 21.14 -12.04
C SER A 55 -2.03 21.15 -11.36
N GLY A 56 -3.11 21.54 -12.08
CA GLY A 56 -4.47 21.58 -11.53
C GLY A 56 -5.17 20.22 -11.54
N ASP A 57 -5.03 19.47 -12.63
CA ASP A 57 -5.77 18.21 -12.83
C ASP A 57 -5.24 17.07 -11.96
N VAL A 58 -3.92 17.00 -11.76
CA VAL A 58 -3.30 15.97 -10.89
C VAL A 58 -3.65 16.19 -9.42
N LEU A 59 -3.75 17.44 -8.96
CA LEU A 59 -4.18 17.73 -7.59
C LEU A 59 -5.65 17.39 -7.38
N ALA A 60 -6.49 17.60 -8.39
CA ALA A 60 -7.90 17.20 -8.35
C ALA A 60 -8.04 15.67 -8.31
N GLU A 61 -7.28 14.92 -9.11
CA GLU A 61 -7.30 13.46 -9.11
C GLU A 61 -6.79 12.87 -7.79
N VAL A 62 -5.70 13.42 -7.23
CA VAL A 62 -5.17 13.00 -5.92
C VAL A 62 -6.17 13.32 -4.79
N LEU A 63 -6.80 14.49 -4.83
CA LEU A 63 -7.79 14.86 -3.82
C LEU A 63 -9.05 13.98 -3.88
N VAL A 64 -9.50 13.61 -5.08
CA VAL A 64 -10.62 12.68 -5.28
C VAL A 64 -10.27 11.30 -4.71
N GLU A 65 -9.04 10.84 -4.89
CA GLU A 65 -8.58 9.58 -4.31
C GLU A 65 -8.54 9.60 -2.77
N GLU A 66 -8.02 10.67 -2.16
CA GLU A 66 -7.98 10.81 -0.70
C GLU A 66 -9.38 10.91 -0.07
N ILE A 67 -10.28 11.69 -0.68
CA ILE A 67 -11.69 11.80 -0.24
C ILE A 67 -12.37 10.43 -0.35
N CYS A 68 -12.13 9.72 -1.45
CA CYS A 68 -12.73 8.41 -1.65
C CYS A 68 -12.30 7.40 -0.59
N LEU A 69 -10.99 7.31 -0.31
CA LEU A 69 -10.45 6.46 0.76
C LEU A 69 -11.05 6.80 2.13
N ALA A 70 -11.17 8.09 2.46
CA ALA A 70 -11.79 8.52 3.70
C ALA A 70 -13.26 8.07 3.78
N CYS A 71 -14.02 8.21 2.71
CA CYS A 71 -15.41 7.79 2.71
C CYS A 71 -15.61 6.28 2.68
N ILE A 72 -14.72 5.50 2.05
CA ILE A 72 -14.72 4.03 2.16
C ILE A 72 -14.54 3.61 3.62
N CYS A 73 -13.54 4.18 4.30
CA CYS A 73 -13.27 3.94 5.72
C CYS A 73 -14.47 4.31 6.62
N GLU A 74 -15.06 5.48 6.40
CA GLU A 74 -16.29 5.88 7.08
C GLU A 74 -17.39 4.87 6.77
N GLY A 75 -17.57 4.49 5.51
CA GLY A 75 -18.55 3.53 5.05
C GLY A 75 -18.49 2.20 5.78
N VAL A 76 -17.33 1.56 5.90
CA VAL A 76 -17.21 0.17 6.39
C VAL A 76 -16.99 0.00 7.89
N SER A 77 -16.61 1.07 8.60
CA SER A 77 -16.38 0.98 10.05
C SER A 77 -16.71 2.25 10.85
N GLY A 78 -17.14 3.32 10.17
CA GLY A 78 -17.15 4.66 10.77
C GLY A 78 -15.73 5.18 11.06
N CYS A 79 -14.75 4.72 10.28
CA CYS A 79 -13.34 4.98 10.50
C CYS A 79 -12.83 4.67 11.93
N ASP A 80 -13.31 3.58 12.53
CA ASP A 80 -12.87 3.20 13.87
C ASP A 80 -11.44 2.64 13.85
N LEU A 81 -10.47 3.47 14.25
CA LEU A 81 -9.05 3.11 14.39
C LEU A 81 -8.78 2.06 15.47
N SER A 82 -9.75 1.79 16.35
CA SER A 82 -9.66 0.77 17.39
C SER A 82 -10.21 -0.59 16.95
N GLU A 83 -10.75 -0.68 15.73
CA GLU A 83 -11.30 -1.91 15.16
C GLU A 83 -10.21 -2.99 15.05
N GLY A 84 -10.49 -4.15 15.63
CA GLY A 84 -9.62 -5.32 15.58
C GLY A 84 -9.86 -6.17 14.34
N CYS A 85 -9.70 -7.49 14.49
CA CYS A 85 -10.12 -8.46 13.47
C CYS A 85 -11.45 -9.10 13.88
N GLY A 86 -12.40 -9.10 12.95
CA GLY A 86 -13.70 -9.73 13.07
C GLY A 86 -13.63 -11.26 12.96
N PRO A 87 -14.75 -11.94 13.25
CA PRO A 87 -14.85 -13.40 13.18
C PRO A 87 -14.76 -13.93 11.73
N GLU A 88 -15.06 -13.09 10.73
CA GLU A 88 -14.99 -13.45 9.31
C GLU A 88 -13.59 -13.26 8.72
N GLY A 89 -12.65 -12.72 9.51
CA GLY A 89 -11.25 -12.52 9.11
C GLY A 89 -10.97 -11.16 8.46
N ASP A 90 -11.98 -10.31 8.38
CA ASP A 90 -11.89 -8.88 8.09
C ASP A 90 -11.25 -8.12 9.25
N CYS A 91 -10.37 -7.15 8.98
CA CYS A 91 -9.62 -6.45 10.03
C CYS A 91 -9.50 -4.94 9.80
N GLY A 92 -9.44 -4.22 10.92
CA GLY A 92 -9.12 -2.79 10.96
C GLY A 92 -10.23 -1.89 10.44
N MET A 93 -9.94 -0.58 10.39
CA MET A 93 -10.90 0.46 9.99
C MET A 93 -11.40 0.32 8.54
N PHE A 94 -10.73 -0.49 7.72
CA PHE A 94 -11.13 -0.77 6.35
C PHE A 94 -11.75 -2.17 6.18
N LYS A 95 -11.92 -2.97 7.25
CA LYS A 95 -12.50 -4.33 7.16
C LYS A 95 -11.84 -5.20 6.08
N ILE A 96 -10.51 -5.14 5.98
CA ILE A 96 -9.74 -5.80 4.91
C ILE A 96 -9.59 -7.29 5.24
N THR A 97 -9.88 -8.17 4.28
CA THR A 97 -9.61 -9.61 4.42
C THR A 97 -8.16 -9.96 4.02
N ARG A 98 -7.71 -11.16 4.39
CA ARG A 98 -6.37 -11.64 4.01
C ARG A 98 -6.22 -11.71 2.48
N GLU A 99 -7.23 -12.23 1.80
CA GLU A 99 -7.25 -12.38 0.35
C GLU A 99 -7.13 -11.02 -0.34
N GLN A 100 -7.91 -10.02 0.10
CA GLN A 100 -7.82 -8.66 -0.42
C GLN A 100 -6.42 -8.06 -0.24
N TRP A 101 -5.80 -8.26 0.93
CA TRP A 101 -4.44 -7.79 1.18
C TRP A 101 -3.41 -8.49 0.28
N GLU A 102 -3.54 -9.78 0.06
CA GLU A 102 -2.65 -10.56 -0.82
C GLU A 102 -2.78 -10.09 -2.28
N ASP A 103 -4.02 -9.96 -2.76
CA ASP A 103 -4.37 -9.49 -4.10
C ASP A 103 -3.92 -8.05 -4.35
N ALA A 104 -4.00 -7.18 -3.34
CA ALA A 104 -3.49 -5.81 -3.38
C ALA A 104 -1.96 -5.71 -3.44
N GLY A 105 -1.24 -6.83 -3.43
CA GLY A 105 0.22 -6.88 -3.49
C GLY A 105 0.89 -6.92 -2.12
N SER A 106 0.15 -7.22 -1.05
CA SER A 106 0.66 -7.55 0.29
C SER A 106 1.56 -6.46 0.87
N ALA A 107 1.01 -5.25 0.99
CA ALA A 107 1.69 -4.11 1.62
C ALA A 107 2.13 -4.45 3.05
N VAL A 108 3.24 -3.87 3.52
CA VAL A 108 3.75 -4.11 4.86
C VAL A 108 4.17 -2.80 5.52
N VAL A 109 4.10 -2.78 6.85
CA VAL A 109 4.64 -1.68 7.65
C VAL A 109 6.17 -1.63 7.52
N THR A 110 6.76 -0.48 7.85
CA THR A 110 8.21 -0.29 7.77
C THR A 110 8.94 -1.27 8.70
N GLY A 111 9.88 -2.04 8.16
CA GLY A 111 10.65 -3.05 8.91
C GLY A 111 10.13 -4.47 8.76
N ASP A 112 8.89 -4.64 8.27
CA ASP A 112 8.31 -5.95 7.96
C ASP A 112 8.60 -6.38 6.50
N ASN A 113 8.28 -7.64 6.22
CA ASN A 113 8.21 -8.17 4.86
C ASN A 113 7.01 -9.13 4.76
N LYS A 114 6.67 -9.55 3.54
CA LYS A 114 5.49 -10.40 3.26
C LYS A 114 5.47 -11.73 4.01
N THR A 115 6.63 -12.22 4.43
CA THR A 115 6.79 -13.49 5.16
C THR A 115 6.91 -13.31 6.68
N THR A 116 6.91 -12.07 7.19
CA THR A 116 6.85 -11.81 8.63
C THR A 116 5.58 -12.47 9.21
N PRO A 117 5.67 -13.23 10.32
CA PRO A 117 4.49 -13.74 10.99
C PRO A 117 3.53 -12.59 11.33
N ASN A 118 2.26 -12.74 10.96
CA ASN A 118 1.21 -11.72 11.13
C ASN A 118 1.43 -10.41 10.33
N ALA A 119 2.22 -10.42 9.25
CA ALA A 119 2.41 -9.24 8.38
C ALA A 119 1.08 -8.62 7.91
N PHE A 120 0.10 -9.47 7.59
CA PHE A 120 -1.27 -9.07 7.28
C PHE A 120 -1.86 -8.19 8.40
N GLN A 121 -1.96 -8.71 9.62
CA GLN A 121 -2.55 -7.99 10.75
C GLN A 121 -1.76 -6.73 11.11
N HIS A 122 -0.43 -6.77 11.06
CA HIS A 122 0.38 -5.58 11.29
C HIS A 122 0.07 -4.47 10.29
N CYS A 123 -0.20 -4.82 9.03
CA CYS A 123 -0.54 -3.84 8.00
C CYS A 123 -1.97 -3.32 8.12
N VAL A 124 -2.96 -4.21 8.19
CA VAL A 124 -4.38 -3.80 8.13
C VAL A 124 -4.87 -3.10 9.41
N LEU A 125 -4.13 -3.23 10.52
CA LEU A 125 -4.35 -2.46 11.75
C LEU A 125 -3.52 -1.16 11.82
N ASP A 126 -2.61 -0.93 10.88
CA ASP A 126 -1.89 0.34 10.75
C ASP A 126 -2.64 1.26 9.76
N PRO A 127 -2.97 2.52 10.13
CA PRO A 127 -3.75 3.39 9.28
C PRO A 127 -3.12 3.62 7.90
N PHE A 128 -1.80 3.82 7.83
CA PHE A 128 -1.14 4.12 6.57
C PHE A 128 -1.01 2.87 5.67
N CYS A 129 -0.70 1.72 6.25
CA CYS A 129 -0.53 0.48 5.50
C CYS A 129 -1.89 -0.06 5.01
N SER A 130 -2.93 0.04 5.83
CA SER A 130 -4.29 -0.33 5.44
C SER A 130 -4.84 0.57 4.33
N SER A 131 -4.66 1.89 4.39
CA SER A 131 -5.03 2.80 3.29
C SER A 131 -4.37 2.40 1.97
N LYS A 132 -3.06 2.15 2.00
CA LYS A 132 -2.32 1.70 0.80
C LYS A 132 -2.82 0.38 0.24
N THR A 133 -3.30 -0.51 1.11
CA THR A 133 -3.87 -1.80 0.70
C THR A 133 -5.16 -1.57 -0.08
N VAL A 134 -6.10 -0.77 0.45
CA VAL A 134 -7.34 -0.42 -0.25
C VAL A 134 -7.05 0.32 -1.56
N GLU A 135 -6.20 1.33 -1.51
CA GLU A 135 -5.77 2.11 -2.68
C GLU A 135 -5.24 1.20 -3.80
N SER A 136 -4.33 0.28 -3.45
CA SER A 136 -3.74 -0.66 -4.41
C SER A 136 -4.76 -1.65 -4.94
N TYR A 137 -5.68 -2.13 -4.10
CA TYR A 137 -6.74 -3.05 -4.49
C TYR A 137 -7.69 -2.41 -5.50
N VAL A 138 -8.28 -1.26 -5.17
CA VAL A 138 -9.27 -0.61 -6.05
C VAL A 138 -8.63 -0.13 -7.36
N LYS A 139 -7.36 0.30 -7.34
CA LYS A 139 -6.59 0.60 -8.57
C LYS A 139 -6.35 -0.63 -9.43
N MET A 140 -6.03 -1.77 -8.81
CA MET A 140 -5.72 -3.01 -9.54
C MET A 140 -6.96 -3.61 -10.21
N TYR A 141 -8.12 -3.50 -9.58
CA TYR A 141 -9.38 -4.08 -10.03
C TYR A 141 -10.40 -3.06 -10.56
N ALA A 142 -9.96 -1.83 -10.82
CA ALA A 142 -10.80 -0.72 -11.27
C ALA A 142 -11.69 -1.12 -12.47
N GLN A 143 -13.00 -1.06 -12.26
CA GLN A 143 -14.02 -1.37 -13.26
C GLN A 143 -15.34 -0.70 -12.87
N ASP A 144 -16.24 -0.53 -13.83
CA ASP A 144 -17.58 0.02 -13.62
C ASP A 144 -18.49 -1.05 -13.00
N CYS A 145 -18.66 -0.97 -11.68
CA CYS A 145 -19.37 -1.95 -10.86
C CYS A 145 -20.85 -1.61 -10.75
N ASN A 146 -21.19 -0.32 -10.72
CA ASN A 146 -22.57 0.15 -10.64
C ASN A 146 -23.26 0.29 -12.02
N ARG A 147 -22.49 0.16 -13.12
CA ARG A 147 -22.91 0.22 -14.53
C ARG A 147 -23.43 1.59 -14.96
N ASP A 148 -22.91 2.66 -14.40
CA ASP A 148 -23.29 4.03 -14.76
C ASP A 148 -22.46 4.62 -15.92
N GLY A 149 -21.48 3.88 -16.42
CA GLY A 149 -20.60 4.27 -17.52
C GLY A 149 -19.37 5.06 -17.09
N LYS A 150 -19.09 5.17 -15.79
CA LYS A 150 -17.89 5.77 -15.22
C LYS A 150 -17.17 4.76 -14.33
N ILE A 151 -15.93 5.10 -13.97
CA ILE A 151 -15.19 4.43 -12.91
C ILE A 151 -14.86 5.53 -11.92
N ASP A 152 -15.60 5.58 -10.82
CA ASP A 152 -15.46 6.60 -9.78
C ASP A 152 -15.48 6.01 -8.37
N CYS A 153 -15.62 6.87 -7.36
CA CYS A 153 -15.56 6.44 -5.97
C CYS A 153 -16.67 5.44 -5.60
N ASN A 154 -17.83 5.51 -6.25
CA ASN A 154 -18.91 4.53 -6.02
C ASN A 154 -18.46 3.13 -6.45
N ASP A 155 -17.71 3.04 -7.55
CA ASP A 155 -17.15 1.77 -8.02
C ASP A 155 -16.04 1.26 -7.11
N PHE A 156 -15.20 2.15 -6.58
CA PHE A 156 -14.15 1.76 -5.63
C PHE A 156 -14.71 1.26 -4.31
N TYR A 157 -15.79 1.89 -3.81
CA TYR A 157 -16.52 1.37 -2.65
C TYR A 157 -17.16 0.00 -2.95
N ALA A 158 -17.80 -0.15 -4.12
CA ALA A 158 -18.36 -1.43 -4.54
C ALA A 158 -17.30 -2.52 -4.71
N LEU A 159 -16.12 -2.19 -5.25
CA LEU A 159 -14.98 -3.11 -5.36
C LEU A 159 -14.46 -3.54 -4.01
N HIS A 160 -14.35 -2.60 -3.06
CA HIS A 160 -13.91 -2.90 -1.71
C HIS A 160 -14.88 -3.84 -0.98
N PHE A 161 -16.18 -3.61 -1.14
CA PHE A 161 -17.22 -4.40 -0.48
C PHE A 161 -17.50 -5.75 -1.16
N LEU A 162 -17.72 -5.76 -2.48
CA LEU A 162 -18.09 -6.95 -3.26
C LEU A 162 -16.87 -7.77 -3.75
N GLY A 163 -15.67 -7.22 -3.59
CA GLY A 163 -14.44 -7.76 -4.16
C GLY A 163 -14.30 -7.53 -5.67
N ALA A 164 -13.16 -7.98 -6.21
CA ALA A 164 -12.75 -7.84 -7.61
C ALA A 164 -13.76 -8.32 -8.66
N GLY A 165 -14.73 -9.16 -8.28
CA GLY A 165 -15.76 -9.64 -9.19
C GLY A 165 -16.92 -8.66 -9.42
N CYS A 166 -17.08 -7.65 -8.55
CA CYS A 166 -18.25 -6.75 -8.53
C CYS A 166 -19.59 -7.48 -8.72
N LYS A 167 -19.75 -8.58 -7.98
CA LYS A 167 -20.96 -9.39 -8.01
C LYS A 167 -21.78 -9.10 -6.77
N GLY A 168 -22.95 -8.50 -6.95
CA GLY A 168 -23.88 -8.19 -5.87
C GLY A 168 -24.43 -6.79 -6.00
N ASP A 169 -25.07 -6.32 -4.93
CA ASP A 169 -25.60 -4.97 -4.80
C ASP A 169 -25.31 -4.47 -3.38
N VAL A 170 -24.40 -3.50 -3.25
CA VAL A 170 -23.98 -2.93 -1.96
C VAL A 170 -25.16 -2.37 -1.17
N ASP A 171 -26.20 -1.87 -1.85
CA ASP A 171 -27.38 -1.31 -1.18
C ASP A 171 -28.30 -2.37 -0.58
N GLN A 172 -28.20 -3.60 -1.04
CA GLN A 172 -29.00 -4.72 -0.54
C GLN A 172 -28.24 -5.52 0.50
N GLU A 173 -26.92 -5.63 0.35
CA GLU A 173 -26.06 -6.45 1.21
C GLU A 173 -25.65 -5.71 2.49
N ASP A 174 -25.41 -4.39 2.42
CA ASP A 174 -25.10 -3.57 3.59
C ASP A 174 -25.58 -2.12 3.45
N ALA A 175 -26.90 -1.96 3.56
CA ALA A 175 -27.56 -0.68 3.36
C ALA A 175 -27.12 0.41 4.35
N GLU A 176 -26.72 0.04 5.58
CA GLU A 176 -26.29 1.01 6.59
C GLU A 176 -24.91 1.58 6.25
N ASP A 177 -23.96 0.70 5.96
CA ASP A 177 -22.60 1.09 5.60
C ASP A 177 -22.57 1.84 4.27
N ALA A 178 -23.35 1.39 3.29
CA ALA A 178 -23.49 2.07 2.00
C ALA A 178 -24.11 3.48 2.16
N ALA A 179 -25.08 3.64 3.07
CA ALA A 179 -25.65 4.94 3.38
C ALA A 179 -24.63 5.87 4.07
N ARG A 180 -23.80 5.33 4.97
CA ARG A 180 -22.72 6.08 5.64
C ARG A 180 -21.67 6.56 4.64
N PHE A 181 -21.24 5.68 3.74
CA PHE A 181 -20.36 6.01 2.61
C PHE A 181 -20.93 7.15 1.76
N ARG A 182 -22.15 7.01 1.24
CA ARG A 182 -22.78 8.03 0.37
C ARG A 182 -22.92 9.37 1.06
N LYS A 183 -23.28 9.36 2.34
CA LYS A 183 -23.40 10.59 3.13
C LYS A 183 -22.04 11.29 3.26
N CYS A 184 -20.96 10.54 3.49
CA CYS A 184 -19.61 11.08 3.49
C CYS A 184 -19.27 11.72 2.14
N LEU A 185 -19.45 10.97 1.06
CA LEU A 185 -19.07 11.42 -0.29
C LEU A 185 -19.80 12.71 -0.68
N ALA A 186 -21.12 12.75 -0.47
CA ALA A 186 -21.95 13.92 -0.74
C ALA A 186 -21.62 15.16 0.12
N THR A 187 -20.86 15.01 1.21
CA THR A 187 -20.45 16.13 2.08
C THR A 187 -19.09 16.72 1.66
N LEU A 188 -18.26 15.94 0.97
CA LEU A 188 -16.87 16.28 0.66
C LEU A 188 -16.61 16.60 -0.82
N GLU A 189 -17.55 16.27 -1.71
CA GLU A 189 -17.60 16.70 -3.12
C GLU A 189 -18.25 18.07 -3.32
#